data_AF-A0A1V6E209-F1
#
_entry.id   AF-A0A1V6E209-F1
#
_cell.length_a   1.000
_cell.length_b   1.000
_cell.length_c   1.000
_cell.angle_alpha   90.00
_cell.angle_beta   90.00
_cell.angle_gamma   90.00
#
_symmetry.space_group_name_H-M   'P 1'
#
loop_
_entity.id
_entity.type
_entity.pdbx_description
1 polymer ?
#
loop_
_entity_poly.entity_id
_entity_poly.type
_entity_poly.pdbx_seq_one_letter_code
_entity_poly.pdbx_strand_id
1 'polypeptide(L)'
;MKSARIGAFTAPLLISILIVFFMGLWGLRVSGITFSNLGEFSISNKSLRRELRDALHVFNSPQLKNSGYYSIQRMLAAKRISTILIKDGQKASAARFLSSLADEHDDYEAWYLFAAGAIYESMDSSPIARIFYERILKNLPDMMIDGQSIHRISLIKLLEGDSPPEKKAHWYGEFIRRFPKAEEVGPYHFLLAKEYEKLGLWPQAIEEYRQFLPFFGVSVPGYPDAHDYARKMVEFNDSSKDWTYPDLDSLVGRIRKAIAARSASELRKYMSKAGFFAMSWYKEGGEESNSNVLFNFSNFMTRGPIYVAPALDPSFNDSEAFLRTSGWTGLIPVWYLCFRKVNFPADPNVHGNWEWAGIYFGEKMR
;
A
#
# COMPACT_ATOMS: atom_id res chain seq x y z
N MET A 1 -56.97 -42.27 -11.02
CA MET A 1 -57.48 -42.88 -9.77
C MET A 1 -57.00 -42.03 -8.59
N LYS A 2 -57.96 -41.45 -7.85
CA LYS A 2 -57.94 -40.88 -6.48
C LYS A 2 -56.83 -39.85 -6.15
N SER A 3 -57.11 -38.53 -6.14
CA SER A 3 -57.81 -37.72 -5.10
C SER A 3 -57.10 -37.78 -3.73
N ALA A 4 -56.85 -36.72 -2.95
CA ALA A 4 -57.63 -35.51 -2.68
C ALA A 4 -56.76 -34.52 -1.82
N ARG A 5 -56.88 -33.20 -2.02
CA ARG A 5 -57.56 -32.17 -1.18
C ARG A 5 -56.75 -31.60 0.00
N ILE A 6 -56.45 -30.29 -0.03
CA ILE A 6 -57.15 -29.12 0.58
C ILE A 6 -56.96 -28.99 2.09
N GLY A 7 -56.49 -27.82 2.54
CA GLY A 7 -56.64 -27.36 3.94
C GLY A 7 -55.96 -26.02 4.21
N ALA A 8 -56.71 -24.92 3.99
CA ALA A 8 -56.43 -23.60 4.57
C ALA A 8 -56.87 -23.52 6.04
N PHE A 9 -56.75 -22.33 6.67
CA PHE A 9 -57.03 -21.91 8.07
C PHE A 9 -55.76 -21.87 8.95
N THR A 10 -55.39 -20.84 9.73
CA THR A 10 -56.00 -19.57 10.16
C THR A 10 -54.93 -18.73 10.87
N ALA A 11 -54.92 -17.40 10.68
CA ALA A 11 -54.34 -16.43 11.64
C ALA A 11 -55.23 -16.35 12.90
N PRO A 12 -54.93 -15.61 14.00
CA PRO A 12 -53.88 -14.59 14.21
C PRO A 12 -53.22 -14.62 15.63
N LEU A 13 -52.25 -13.75 15.90
CA LEU A 13 -52.24 -12.80 17.04
C LEU A 13 -50.86 -12.10 17.17
N LEU A 14 -50.89 -10.77 17.02
CA LEU A 14 -50.30 -9.75 17.91
C LEU A 14 -48.78 -9.88 18.20
N ILE A 15 -47.91 -8.92 17.88
CA ILE A 15 -47.86 -7.50 18.32
C ILE A 15 -46.97 -6.78 17.27
N SER A 16 -47.49 -5.86 16.45
CA SER A 16 -47.44 -4.39 16.62
C SER A 16 -46.01 -3.82 16.79
N ILE A 17 -45.53 -2.74 16.18
CA ILE A 17 -46.05 -1.68 15.30
C ILE A 17 -44.81 -0.84 14.87
N LEU A 18 -44.74 -0.45 13.58
CA LEU A 18 -44.21 0.82 12.99
C LEU A 18 -42.80 1.35 13.37
N ILE A 19 -41.81 1.58 12.47
CA ILE A 19 -41.74 2.53 11.32
C ILE A 19 -42.47 3.87 11.63
N VAL A 20 -41.86 5.03 11.79
CA VAL A 20 -41.20 5.93 10.81
C VAL A 20 -40.82 7.18 11.65
N PHE A 21 -39.72 7.87 11.36
CA PHE A 21 -39.65 9.33 11.05
C PHE A 21 -38.28 9.94 11.35
N PHE A 22 -37.62 10.26 10.23
CA PHE A 22 -36.53 11.20 10.08
C PHE A 22 -37.01 12.62 10.45
N MET A 23 -36.09 13.49 10.88
CA MET A 23 -36.24 14.92 11.21
C MET A 23 -36.67 15.24 12.66
N GLY A 24 -35.75 15.89 13.38
CA GLY A 24 -36.08 16.66 14.59
C GLY A 24 -35.15 16.46 15.78
N LEU A 25 -33.83 16.65 15.64
CA LEU A 25 -32.93 16.82 16.81
C LEU A 25 -31.88 17.93 16.55
N TRP A 26 -32.36 19.12 16.24
CA TRP A 26 -31.72 20.34 16.75
C TRP A 26 -32.36 20.62 18.11
N GLY A 27 -31.56 20.63 19.18
CA GLY A 27 -32.03 21.03 20.51
C GLY A 27 -32.23 19.90 21.52
N LEU A 28 -31.29 18.97 21.64
CA LEU A 28 -30.96 18.40 22.95
C LEU A 28 -29.59 18.94 23.35
N ARG A 29 -29.60 20.09 24.03
CA ARG A 29 -28.53 20.41 24.98
C ARG A 29 -28.50 19.24 25.97
N VAL A 30 -27.48 18.40 25.87
CA VAL A 30 -27.05 17.56 26.98
C VAL A 30 -26.44 18.49 28.01
N SER A 31 -27.29 19.25 28.70
CA SER A 31 -26.92 19.96 29.92
C SER A 31 -26.94 18.93 31.04
N GLY A 32 -25.75 18.56 31.51
CA GLY A 32 -25.60 17.86 32.79
C GLY A 32 -24.94 16.48 32.72
N ILE A 33 -23.78 16.36 32.08
CA ILE A 33 -22.72 15.52 32.66
C ILE A 33 -21.65 16.50 33.16
N THR A 34 -21.81 16.94 34.40
CA THR A 34 -20.70 17.58 35.11
C THR A 34 -19.63 16.51 35.32
N PHE A 35 -18.55 16.58 34.55
CA PHE A 35 -17.32 15.81 34.76
C PHE A 35 -16.62 16.27 36.05
N SER A 36 -17.21 15.97 37.21
CA SER A 36 -16.65 16.31 38.53
C SER A 36 -15.72 15.23 39.10
N ASN A 37 -15.43 14.16 38.35
CA ASN A 37 -14.65 13.00 38.82
C ASN A 37 -13.22 12.92 38.25
N LEU A 38 -12.60 14.06 37.92
CA LEU A 38 -11.16 14.13 37.62
C LEU A 38 -10.34 14.01 38.93
N GLY A 39 -10.34 12.84 39.59
CA GLY A 39 -9.53 12.70 40.81
C GLY A 39 -9.72 11.46 41.70
N GLU A 40 -10.77 10.66 41.53
CA GLU A 40 -10.95 9.44 42.33
C GLU A 40 -10.25 8.24 41.69
N PHE A 41 -8.92 8.25 41.74
CA PHE A 41 -8.13 7.06 41.39
C PHE A 41 -7.82 6.26 42.66
N SER A 42 -8.32 5.03 42.73
CA SER A 42 -7.95 4.10 43.81
C SER A 42 -6.61 3.45 43.47
N ILE A 43 -5.54 3.81 44.17
CA ILE A 43 -4.20 3.24 43.96
C ILE A 43 -3.92 2.14 44.98
N SER A 44 -3.53 0.96 44.50
CA SER A 44 -3.22 -0.20 45.34
C SER A 44 -1.92 -0.01 46.14
N ASN A 45 -0.88 0.56 45.51
CA ASN A 45 0.44 0.75 46.10
C ASN A 45 0.55 2.06 46.91
N LYS A 46 0.94 1.96 48.20
CA LYS A 46 1.04 3.11 49.12
C LYS A 46 2.06 4.17 48.67
N SER A 47 3.18 3.79 48.03
CA SER A 47 4.15 4.75 47.49
C SER A 47 3.57 5.53 46.32
N LEU A 48 2.97 4.83 45.36
CA LEU A 48 2.32 5.43 44.19
C LEU A 48 1.17 6.36 44.62
N ARG A 49 0.46 6.03 45.69
CA ARG A 49 -0.62 6.87 46.25
C ARG A 49 -0.10 8.22 46.74
N ARG A 50 1.08 8.28 47.36
CA ARG A 50 1.70 9.55 47.78
C ARG A 50 2.08 10.38 46.56
N GLU A 51 2.75 9.77 45.59
CA GLU A 51 3.15 10.44 44.35
C GLU A 51 1.95 10.94 43.54
N LEU A 52 0.85 10.19 43.52
CA LEU A 52 -0.38 10.59 42.85
C LEU A 52 -0.98 11.83 43.51
N ARG A 53 -1.01 11.87 44.86
CA ARG A 53 -1.51 13.02 45.60
C ARG A 53 -0.72 14.28 45.27
N ASP A 54 0.60 14.18 45.23
CA ASP A 54 1.48 15.32 44.92
C ASP A 54 1.22 15.82 43.48
N ALA A 55 1.07 14.90 42.52
CA ALA A 55 0.75 15.24 41.14
C ALA A 55 -0.65 15.87 40.99
N LEU A 56 -1.66 15.35 41.68
CA LEU A 56 -3.02 15.91 41.70
C LEU A 56 -3.06 17.30 42.35
N HIS A 57 -2.23 17.55 43.36
CA HIS A 57 -2.11 18.87 43.97
C HIS A 57 -1.60 19.90 42.97
N VAL A 58 -0.55 19.57 42.21
CA VAL A 58 -0.06 20.45 41.11
C VAL A 58 -1.13 20.63 40.05
N PHE A 59 -1.76 19.53 39.61
CA PHE A 59 -2.78 19.55 38.55
C PHE A 59 -3.97 20.45 38.88
N ASN A 60 -4.45 20.40 40.14
CA ASN A 60 -5.61 21.15 40.60
C ASN A 60 -5.28 22.51 41.25
N SER A 61 -4.01 22.93 41.29
CA SER A 61 -3.59 24.14 42.01
C SER A 61 -4.22 25.40 41.42
N PRO A 62 -5.06 26.13 42.18
CA PRO A 62 -5.62 27.41 41.75
C PRO A 62 -4.56 28.51 41.63
N GLN A 63 -3.49 28.43 42.43
CA GLN A 63 -2.41 29.41 42.42
C GLN A 63 -1.63 29.38 41.10
N LEU A 64 -1.49 28.19 40.50
CA LEU A 64 -0.80 28.02 39.23
C LEU A 64 -1.62 28.55 38.05
N LYS A 65 -2.96 28.63 38.14
CA LYS A 65 -3.82 29.16 37.07
C LYS A 65 -3.49 30.60 36.70
N ASN A 66 -2.97 31.38 37.65
CA ASN A 66 -2.56 32.76 37.43
C ASN A 66 -1.10 32.90 36.96
N SER A 67 -0.38 31.78 36.79
CA SER A 67 0.97 31.77 36.25
C SER A 67 0.93 31.62 34.73
N GLY A 68 1.81 32.33 34.01
CA GLY A 68 1.99 32.14 32.56
C GLY A 68 2.53 30.75 32.16
N TYR A 69 2.80 29.88 33.13
CA TYR A 69 3.32 28.51 32.94
C TYR A 69 2.29 27.44 33.30
N TYR A 70 1.02 27.82 33.49
CA TYR A 70 0.00 26.89 33.96
C TYR A 70 -0.18 25.69 33.01
N SER A 71 -0.27 25.93 31.71
CA SER A 71 -0.56 24.89 30.72
C SER A 71 0.54 23.81 30.68
N ILE A 72 1.81 24.21 30.68
CA ILE A 72 2.94 23.26 30.74
C ILE A 72 2.97 22.47 32.05
N GLN A 73 2.78 23.13 33.19
CA GLN A 73 2.80 22.47 34.50
C GLN A 73 1.65 21.48 34.64
N ARG A 74 0.47 21.84 34.13
CA ARG A 74 -0.71 20.99 34.09
C ARG A 74 -0.48 19.76 33.21
N MET A 75 0.10 19.93 32.03
CA MET A 75 0.47 18.81 31.14
C MET A 75 1.48 17.88 31.82
N LEU A 76 2.52 18.41 32.48
CA LEU A 76 3.51 17.60 33.20
C LEU A 76 2.88 16.83 34.37
N ALA A 77 1.95 17.47 35.10
CA ALA A 77 1.19 16.79 36.15
C ALA A 77 0.30 15.69 35.57
N ALA A 78 -0.39 15.94 34.45
CA ALA A 78 -1.18 14.93 33.75
C ALA A 78 -0.33 13.73 33.28
N LYS A 79 0.86 13.99 32.74
CA LYS A 79 1.87 12.96 32.40
C LYS A 79 2.28 12.14 33.62
N ARG A 80 2.48 12.79 34.77
CA ARG A 80 2.83 12.08 36.00
C ARG A 80 1.68 11.21 36.50
N ILE A 81 0.46 11.74 36.52
CA ILE A 81 -0.76 11.01 36.91
C ILE A 81 -0.94 9.77 36.04
N SER A 82 -0.92 9.94 34.71
CA SER A 82 -1.11 8.81 33.77
C SER A 82 -0.03 7.74 33.92
N THR A 83 1.24 8.14 34.12
CA THR A 83 2.34 7.21 34.39
C THR A 83 2.12 6.39 35.66
N ILE A 84 1.63 7.03 36.73
CA ILE A 84 1.33 6.34 38.00
C ILE A 84 0.20 5.33 37.81
N LEU A 85 -0.87 5.73 37.11
CA LEU A 85 -1.99 4.84 36.82
C LEU A 85 -1.57 3.62 35.98
N ILE A 86 -0.75 3.82 34.95
CA ILE A 86 -0.21 2.72 34.14
C ILE A 86 0.63 1.75 35.00
N LYS A 87 1.49 2.28 35.88
CA LYS A 87 2.30 1.45 36.80
C LYS A 87 1.46 0.65 37.79
N ASP A 88 0.30 1.17 38.19
CA ASP A 88 -0.67 0.47 39.05
C ASP A 88 -1.58 -0.50 38.26
N GLY A 89 -1.38 -0.65 36.95
CA GLY A 89 -2.19 -1.54 36.09
C GLY A 89 -3.47 -0.91 35.53
N GLN A 90 -3.72 0.37 35.81
CA GLN A 90 -4.95 1.08 35.43
C GLN A 90 -4.83 1.83 34.09
N LYS A 91 -4.36 1.13 33.04
CA LYS A 91 -4.15 1.72 31.71
C LYS A 91 -5.41 2.39 31.14
N ALA A 92 -6.58 1.73 31.25
CA ALA A 92 -7.83 2.29 30.75
C ALA A 92 -8.24 3.58 31.47
N SER A 93 -8.02 3.67 32.79
CA SER A 93 -8.26 4.89 33.57
C SER A 93 -7.32 6.02 33.14
N ALA A 94 -6.04 5.69 32.90
CA ALA A 94 -5.05 6.64 32.40
C ALA A 94 -5.43 7.21 31.03
N ALA A 95 -5.85 6.35 30.10
CA ALA A 95 -6.27 6.75 28.76
C ALA A 95 -7.51 7.65 28.80
N ARG A 96 -8.54 7.28 29.59
CA ARG A 96 -9.76 8.09 29.75
C ARG A 96 -9.48 9.45 30.37
N PHE A 97 -8.64 9.48 31.41
CA PHE A 97 -8.19 10.72 32.04
C PHE A 97 -7.57 11.65 31.01
N LEU A 98 -6.56 11.19 30.26
CA LEU A 98 -5.91 12.01 29.23
C LEU A 98 -6.89 12.44 28.13
N SER A 99 -7.72 11.53 27.61
CA SER A 99 -8.69 11.91 26.58
C SER A 99 -9.71 12.94 27.05
N SER A 100 -10.09 12.94 28.34
CA SER A 100 -11.02 13.93 28.88
C SER A 100 -10.39 15.32 29.02
N LEU A 101 -9.07 15.42 29.20
CA LEU A 101 -8.37 16.71 29.22
C LEU A 101 -8.36 17.38 27.85
N ALA A 102 -8.40 16.59 26.78
CA ALA A 102 -8.43 17.11 25.42
C ALA A 102 -9.72 17.90 25.12
N ASP A 103 -10.82 17.62 25.83
CA ASP A 103 -12.09 18.33 25.64
C ASP A 103 -12.08 19.74 26.26
N GLU A 104 -11.02 20.09 26.99
CA GLU A 104 -10.80 21.44 27.53
C GLU A 104 -10.10 22.39 26.54
N HIS A 105 -9.61 21.88 25.41
CA HIS A 105 -8.99 22.66 24.34
C HIS A 105 -7.83 23.58 24.78
N ASP A 106 -6.92 23.06 25.61
CA ASP A 106 -5.68 23.77 25.97
C ASP A 106 -4.54 23.55 24.96
N ASP A 107 -3.42 24.26 25.15
CA ASP A 107 -2.24 24.22 24.26
C ASP A 107 -1.62 22.82 24.08
N TYR A 108 -1.98 21.85 24.94
CA TYR A 108 -1.45 20.49 24.97
C TYR A 108 -2.50 19.44 24.57
N GLU A 109 -3.63 19.84 23.97
CA GLU A 109 -4.66 18.92 23.48
C GLU A 109 -4.07 17.79 22.62
N ALA A 110 -3.20 18.13 21.68
CA ALA A 110 -2.57 17.15 20.79
C ALA A 110 -1.72 16.14 21.57
N TRP A 111 -1.02 16.58 22.62
CA TRP A 111 -0.24 15.72 23.50
C TRP A 111 -1.15 14.75 24.28
N TYR A 112 -2.26 15.24 24.84
CA TYR A 112 -3.19 14.40 25.60
C TYR A 112 -3.80 13.29 24.73
N LEU A 113 -4.30 13.65 23.54
CA LEU A 113 -4.86 12.67 22.60
C LEU A 113 -3.80 11.67 22.13
N PHE A 114 -2.58 12.14 21.83
CA PHE A 114 -1.49 11.27 21.38
C PHE A 114 -1.12 10.25 22.45
N ALA A 115 -0.96 10.71 23.70
CA ALA A 115 -0.67 9.83 24.83
C ALA A 115 -1.82 8.87 25.14
N ALA A 116 -3.07 9.31 25.06
CA ALA A 116 -4.24 8.43 25.18
C ALA A 116 -4.24 7.34 24.10
N GLY A 117 -4.01 7.71 22.84
CA GLY A 117 -3.89 6.79 21.71
C GLY A 117 -2.81 5.72 21.92
N ALA A 118 -1.62 6.14 22.34
CA ALA A 118 -0.51 5.22 22.63
C ALA A 118 -0.83 4.25 23.78
N ILE A 119 -1.59 4.68 24.80
CA ILE A 119 -2.03 3.78 25.87
C ILE A 119 -3.03 2.75 25.33
N TYR A 120 -3.99 3.15 24.48
CA TYR A 120 -4.91 2.20 23.82
C TYR A 120 -4.18 1.21 22.92
N GLU A 121 -3.16 1.65 22.19
CA GLU A 121 -2.29 0.76 21.41
C GLU A 121 -1.60 -0.26 22.33
N SER A 122 -1.09 0.16 23.48
CA SER A 122 -0.47 -0.74 24.49
C SER A 122 -1.44 -1.72 25.17
N MET A 123 -2.73 -1.61 24.89
CA MET A 123 -3.80 -2.52 25.32
C MET A 123 -4.35 -3.34 24.15
N ASP A 124 -3.61 -3.43 23.04
CA ASP A 124 -4.00 -4.11 21.79
C ASP A 124 -5.30 -3.57 21.19
N SER A 125 -5.65 -2.32 21.48
CA SER A 125 -6.88 -1.66 21.04
C SER A 125 -6.63 -0.68 19.89
N SER A 126 -5.98 -1.18 18.82
CA SER A 126 -5.62 -0.39 17.63
C SER A 126 -6.78 0.40 17.00
N PRO A 127 -8.02 -0.12 16.91
CA PRO A 127 -9.14 0.65 16.36
C PRO A 127 -9.44 1.94 17.14
N ILE A 128 -9.26 1.92 18.47
CA ILE A 128 -9.48 3.09 19.32
C ILE A 128 -8.29 4.06 19.19
N ALA A 129 -7.06 3.55 19.22
CA ALA A 129 -5.86 4.36 19.04
C ALA A 129 -5.90 5.17 17.73
N ARG A 130 -6.36 4.53 16.64
CA ARG A 130 -6.57 5.15 15.33
C ARG A 130 -7.46 6.40 15.38
N ILE A 131 -8.56 6.36 16.13
CA ILE A 131 -9.49 7.51 16.26
C ILE A 131 -8.74 8.73 16.83
N PHE A 132 -7.86 8.51 17.80
CA PHE A 132 -7.06 9.59 18.38
C PHE A 132 -6.06 10.18 17.38
N TYR A 133 -5.30 9.32 16.67
CA TYR A 133 -4.34 9.78 15.67
C TYR A 133 -5.02 10.52 14.50
N GLU A 134 -6.17 10.03 14.02
CA GLU A 134 -6.96 10.73 12.99
C GLU A 134 -7.48 12.09 13.50
N ARG A 135 -7.98 12.16 14.75
CA ARG A 135 -8.46 13.42 15.35
C ARG A 135 -7.35 14.46 15.43
N ILE A 136 -6.14 14.05 15.84
CA ILE A 136 -4.97 14.93 15.92
C ILE A 136 -4.66 15.53 14.54
N LEU A 137 -4.55 14.70 13.51
CA LEU A 137 -4.16 15.13 12.17
C LEU A 137 -5.18 16.05 11.50
N LYS A 138 -6.46 15.88 11.83
CA LYS A 138 -7.58 16.61 11.23
C LYS A 138 -7.86 17.94 11.91
N ASN A 139 -7.78 17.98 13.24
CA ASN A 139 -8.36 19.07 14.02
C ASN A 139 -7.33 19.93 14.76
N LEU A 140 -6.10 19.45 14.93
CA LEU A 140 -5.13 20.09 15.82
C LEU A 140 -3.86 20.53 15.09
N PRO A 141 -3.25 21.65 15.50
CA PRO A 141 -1.94 22.04 15.01
C PRO A 141 -0.89 20.98 15.37
N ASP A 142 0.18 20.93 14.59
CA ASP A 142 1.30 20.04 14.92
C ASP A 142 2.04 20.54 16.16
N MET A 143 2.64 19.60 16.89
CA MET A 143 3.39 19.86 18.11
C MET A 143 4.67 19.02 18.09
N MET A 144 5.75 19.60 18.61
CA MET A 144 7.01 18.91 18.80
C MET A 144 7.13 18.37 20.22
N ILE A 145 7.41 17.07 20.37
CA ILE A 145 7.77 16.43 21.64
C ILE A 145 9.14 15.78 21.44
N ASP A 146 10.11 16.12 22.29
CA ASP A 146 11.45 15.51 22.28
C ASP A 146 12.10 15.52 20.88
N GLY A 147 11.88 16.60 20.12
CA GLY A 147 12.40 16.77 18.76
C GLY A 147 11.63 16.04 17.66
N GLN A 148 10.51 15.40 17.97
CA GLN A 148 9.66 14.69 17.01
C GLN A 148 8.28 15.34 16.87
N SER A 149 7.79 15.41 15.63
CA SER A 149 6.43 15.88 15.31
C SER A 149 5.39 14.84 15.70
N ILE A 150 4.37 15.25 16.47
CA ILE A 150 3.23 14.39 16.79
C ILE A 150 2.49 13.99 15.52
N HIS A 151 2.31 14.90 14.56
CA HIS A 151 1.68 14.57 13.27
C HIS A 151 2.46 13.50 12.52
N ARG A 152 3.80 13.60 12.47
CA ARG A 152 4.66 12.59 11.83
C ARG A 152 4.48 11.22 12.47
N ILE A 153 4.59 11.14 13.80
CA ILE A 153 4.45 9.86 14.52
C ILE A 153 3.03 9.30 14.34
N SER A 154 2.01 10.16 14.42
CA SER A 154 0.61 9.75 14.24
C SER A 154 0.37 9.14 12.85
N LEU A 155 0.94 9.72 11.80
CA LEU A 155 0.85 9.16 10.44
C LEU A 155 1.57 7.82 10.32
N ILE A 156 2.78 7.69 10.88
CA ILE A 156 3.51 6.41 10.88
C ILE A 156 2.67 5.32 11.57
N LYS A 157 2.10 5.64 12.74
CA LYS A 157 1.21 4.73 13.49
C LYS A 157 -0.04 4.32 12.71
N LEU A 158 -0.62 5.24 11.94
CA LEU A 158 -1.76 4.92 11.08
C LEU A 158 -1.36 3.99 9.92
N LEU A 159 -0.18 4.18 9.33
CA LEU A 159 0.36 3.39 8.22
C LEU A 159 0.77 1.97 8.63
N GLU A 160 1.30 1.78 9.85
CA GLU A 160 1.63 0.48 10.44
C GLU A 160 0.38 -0.41 10.65
N GLY A 161 -0.79 0.21 10.84
CA GLY A 161 -2.03 -0.51 11.10
C GLY A 161 -2.61 -1.23 9.88
N ASP A 162 -3.55 -2.15 10.16
CA ASP A 162 -4.37 -2.79 9.13
C ASP A 162 -5.54 -1.86 8.75
N SER A 163 -5.32 -1.08 7.70
CA SER A 163 -6.27 -0.11 7.18
C SER A 163 -6.45 -0.36 5.68
N PRO A 164 -7.64 -0.12 5.13
CA PRO A 164 -7.90 -0.39 3.72
C PRO A 164 -7.04 0.52 2.81
N PRO A 165 -6.79 0.12 1.56
CA PRO A 165 -5.87 0.83 0.66
C PRO A 165 -6.19 2.32 0.49
N GLU A 166 -7.47 2.71 0.49
CA GLU A 166 -7.92 4.11 0.38
C GLU A 166 -7.39 4.98 1.53
N LYS A 167 -7.43 4.43 2.76
CA LYS A 167 -6.95 5.11 3.95
C LYS A 167 -5.42 5.20 3.94
N LYS A 168 -4.73 4.11 3.57
CA LYS A 168 -3.27 4.10 3.48
C LYS A 168 -2.76 5.06 2.41
N ALA A 169 -3.37 5.08 1.23
CA ALA A 169 -3.04 6.02 0.17
C ALA A 169 -3.20 7.48 0.64
N HIS A 170 -4.31 7.79 1.31
CA HIS A 170 -4.52 9.12 1.89
C HIS A 170 -3.42 9.51 2.90
N TRP A 171 -3.04 8.62 3.81
CA TRP A 171 -2.03 8.92 4.83
C TRP A 171 -0.61 9.00 4.28
N TYR A 172 -0.22 8.15 3.32
CA TYR A 172 1.07 8.30 2.64
C TYR A 172 1.17 9.66 1.95
N GLY A 173 0.12 10.05 1.20
CA GLY A 173 0.07 11.36 0.56
C GLY A 173 0.15 12.52 1.56
N GLU A 174 -0.59 12.44 2.67
CA GLU A 174 -0.50 13.43 3.75
C GLU A 174 0.89 13.49 4.39
N PHE A 175 1.56 12.35 4.59
CA PHE A 175 2.92 12.30 5.13
C PHE A 175 3.90 13.00 4.19
N ILE A 176 3.91 12.63 2.91
CA ILE A 176 4.80 13.21 1.90
C ILE A 176 4.60 14.74 1.83
N ARG A 177 3.35 15.20 1.83
CA ARG A 177 3.00 16.62 1.78
C ARG A 177 3.44 17.40 3.01
N ARG A 178 3.25 16.85 4.22
CA ARG A 178 3.58 17.52 5.48
C ARG A 178 5.06 17.43 5.83
N PHE A 179 5.75 16.36 5.43
CA PHE A 179 7.13 16.07 5.80
C PHE A 179 8.03 15.76 4.58
N PRO A 180 8.12 16.66 3.58
CA PRO A 180 8.80 16.37 2.30
C PRO A 180 10.32 16.15 2.42
N LYS A 181 10.91 16.45 3.59
CA LYS A 181 12.34 16.26 3.89
C LYS A 181 12.62 15.05 4.78
N ALA A 182 11.60 14.28 5.15
CA ALA A 182 11.77 13.10 5.97
C ALA A 182 12.41 11.96 5.15
N GLU A 183 13.19 11.11 5.81
CA GLU A 183 13.89 9.99 5.17
C GLU A 183 12.93 8.95 4.57
N GLU A 184 11.71 8.85 5.11
CA GLU A 184 10.69 7.92 4.63
C GLU A 184 10.00 8.36 3.33
N VAL A 185 10.21 9.60 2.88
CA VAL A 185 9.52 10.14 1.69
C VAL A 185 9.79 9.30 0.45
N GLY A 186 11.05 8.91 0.21
CA GLY A 186 11.42 8.04 -0.90
C GLY A 186 10.63 6.72 -0.87
N PRO A 187 10.79 5.88 0.17
CA PRO A 187 10.01 4.64 0.29
C PRO A 187 8.50 4.86 0.22
N TYR A 188 7.98 5.96 0.74
CA TYR A 188 6.54 6.22 0.79
C TYR A 188 5.94 6.57 -0.56
N HIS A 189 6.68 7.19 -1.49
CA HIS A 189 6.22 7.31 -2.88
C HIS A 189 5.98 5.93 -3.50
N PHE A 190 6.90 4.98 -3.32
CA PHE A 190 6.71 3.61 -3.82
C PHE A 190 5.52 2.91 -3.15
N LEU A 191 5.41 3.00 -1.83
CA LEU A 191 4.31 2.36 -1.10
C LEU A 191 2.95 2.99 -1.44
N LEU A 192 2.88 4.31 -1.63
CA LEU A 192 1.69 5.00 -2.12
C LEU A 192 1.29 4.49 -3.51
N ALA A 193 2.26 4.33 -4.42
CA ALA A 193 2.01 3.75 -5.73
C ALA A 193 1.40 2.34 -5.62
N LYS A 194 1.91 1.48 -4.72
CA LYS A 194 1.33 0.15 -4.47
C LYS A 194 -0.10 0.20 -3.94
N GLU A 195 -0.43 1.18 -3.09
CA GLU A 195 -1.83 1.36 -2.66
C GLU A 195 -2.71 1.82 -3.83
N TYR A 196 -2.22 2.69 -4.71
CA TYR A 196 -2.94 3.07 -5.93
C TYR A 196 -3.14 1.89 -6.90
N GLU A 197 -2.17 0.99 -7.06
CA GLU A 197 -2.34 -0.23 -7.86
C GLU A 197 -3.47 -1.11 -7.32
N LYS A 198 -3.54 -1.31 -5.99
CA LYS A 198 -4.62 -2.09 -5.34
C LYS A 198 -6.00 -1.47 -5.60
N LEU A 199 -6.05 -0.15 -5.75
CA LEU A 199 -7.27 0.60 -6.07
C LEU A 199 -7.55 0.68 -7.57
N GLY A 200 -6.68 0.15 -8.43
CA GLY A 200 -6.77 0.27 -9.89
C GLY A 200 -6.51 1.71 -10.40
N LEU A 201 -5.95 2.58 -9.57
CA LEU A 201 -5.62 3.98 -9.88
C LEU A 201 -4.25 4.08 -10.56
N TRP A 202 -4.12 3.41 -11.69
CA TRP A 202 -2.85 3.24 -12.39
C TRP A 202 -2.15 4.55 -12.80
N PRO A 203 -2.85 5.58 -13.32
CA PRO A 203 -2.18 6.84 -13.65
C PRO A 203 -1.50 7.48 -12.43
N GLN A 204 -2.15 7.43 -11.26
CA GLN A 204 -1.58 7.91 -10.01
C GLN A 204 -0.41 7.01 -9.56
N ALA A 205 -0.55 5.69 -9.66
CA ALA A 205 0.54 4.77 -9.32
C ALA A 205 1.81 5.04 -10.14
N ILE A 206 1.67 5.22 -11.46
CA ILE A 206 2.80 5.52 -12.36
C ILE A 206 3.48 6.85 -11.99
N GLU A 207 2.69 7.88 -11.66
CA GLU A 207 3.27 9.17 -11.26
C GLU A 207 4.06 9.04 -9.95
N GLU A 208 3.54 8.32 -8.96
CA GLU A 208 4.26 8.08 -7.71
C GLU A 208 5.52 7.23 -7.90
N TYR A 209 5.50 6.25 -8.83
CA TYR A 209 6.74 5.57 -9.24
C TYR A 209 7.76 6.54 -9.83
N ARG A 210 7.33 7.47 -10.68
CA ARG A 210 8.20 8.50 -11.25
C ARG A 210 8.82 9.39 -10.14
N GLN A 211 8.04 9.75 -9.12
CA GLN A 211 8.53 10.49 -7.95
C GLN A 211 9.50 9.68 -7.08
N PHE A 212 9.36 8.35 -7.05
CA PHE A 212 10.27 7.45 -6.33
C PHE A 212 11.62 7.24 -7.03
N LEU A 213 11.67 7.21 -8.37
CA LEU A 213 12.88 6.86 -9.12
C LEU A 213 14.16 7.65 -8.77
N PRO A 214 14.11 8.95 -8.41
CA PRO A 214 15.29 9.70 -7.94
C PRO A 214 15.92 9.17 -6.64
N PHE A 215 15.20 8.40 -5.83
CA PHE A 215 15.67 7.89 -4.53
C PHE A 215 16.47 6.58 -4.69
N PHE A 216 17.67 6.67 -5.27
CA PHE A 216 18.51 5.51 -5.55
C PHE A 216 19.10 4.86 -4.29
N GLY A 217 19.17 3.52 -4.26
CA GLY A 217 19.79 2.75 -3.16
C GLY A 217 18.95 2.68 -1.87
N VAL A 218 17.74 3.24 -1.88
CA VAL A 218 16.83 3.19 -0.74
C VAL A 218 16.13 1.84 -0.67
N SER A 219 16.10 1.23 0.51
CA SER A 219 15.36 -0.01 0.76
C SER A 219 13.89 0.30 1.02
N VAL A 220 13.00 -0.41 0.33
CA VAL A 220 11.55 -0.34 0.57
C VAL A 220 11.11 -1.62 1.31
N PRO A 221 10.52 -1.50 2.52
CA PRO A 221 10.07 -2.66 3.28
C PRO A 221 9.12 -3.56 2.48
N GLY A 222 9.45 -4.85 2.39
CA GLY A 222 8.66 -5.85 1.65
C GLY A 222 8.85 -5.86 0.14
N TYR A 223 9.66 -4.95 -0.43
CA TYR A 223 9.89 -4.82 -1.87
C TYR A 223 11.39 -4.67 -2.17
N PRO A 224 12.15 -5.78 -2.20
CA PRO A 224 13.60 -5.75 -2.42
C PRO A 224 14.00 -5.22 -3.82
N ASP A 225 13.12 -5.36 -4.81
CA ASP A 225 13.29 -4.98 -6.21
C ASP A 225 12.53 -3.68 -6.58
N ALA A 226 12.16 -2.86 -5.59
CA ALA A 226 11.31 -1.69 -5.76
C ALA A 226 11.77 -0.73 -6.88
N HIS A 227 13.07 -0.46 -6.98
CA HIS A 227 13.60 0.46 -8.00
C HIS A 227 13.42 -0.08 -9.41
N ASP A 228 13.74 -1.36 -9.62
CA ASP A 228 13.62 -1.99 -10.93
C ASP A 228 12.14 -2.19 -11.31
N TYR A 229 11.27 -2.52 -10.35
CA TYR A 229 9.83 -2.56 -10.58
C TYR A 229 9.30 -1.19 -11.04
N ALA A 230 9.57 -0.13 -10.28
CA ALA A 230 9.12 1.22 -10.60
C ALA A 230 9.64 1.68 -11.97
N ARG A 231 10.90 1.39 -12.29
CA ARG A 231 11.52 1.73 -13.57
C ARG A 231 10.81 1.02 -14.72
N LYS A 232 10.63 -0.31 -14.63
CA LYS A 232 9.93 -1.10 -15.64
C LYS A 232 8.51 -0.58 -15.88
N MET A 233 7.79 -0.23 -14.82
CA MET A 233 6.42 0.30 -14.92
C MET A 233 6.38 1.65 -15.65
N VAL A 234 7.27 2.59 -15.29
CA VAL A 234 7.34 3.92 -15.93
C VAL A 234 7.82 3.81 -17.39
N GLU A 235 8.87 3.03 -17.66
CA GLU A 235 9.39 2.83 -19.03
C GLU A 235 8.35 2.17 -19.94
N PHE A 236 7.65 1.14 -19.45
CA PHE A 236 6.57 0.52 -20.22
C PHE A 236 5.44 1.52 -20.47
N ASN A 237 5.03 2.27 -19.45
CA ASN A 237 4.00 3.31 -19.57
C ASN A 237 4.36 4.36 -20.64
N ASP A 238 5.61 4.82 -20.66
CA ASP A 238 6.05 5.91 -21.54
C ASP A 238 6.40 5.42 -22.97
N SER A 239 6.43 4.10 -23.19
CA SER A 239 6.73 3.50 -24.50
C SER A 239 5.55 3.56 -25.50
N SER A 240 5.87 3.42 -26.79
CA SER A 240 4.89 3.41 -27.89
C SER A 240 4.03 2.14 -27.97
N LYS A 241 4.43 1.04 -27.31
CA LYS A 241 3.72 -0.27 -27.28
C LYS A 241 3.37 -0.88 -28.65
N ASP A 242 3.98 -0.38 -29.71
CA ASP A 242 3.78 -0.74 -31.13
C ASP A 242 4.28 -2.15 -31.50
N TRP A 243 4.91 -2.86 -30.57
CA TRP A 243 5.36 -4.25 -30.72
C TRP A 243 4.36 -5.26 -30.16
N THR A 244 3.26 -4.81 -29.55
CA THR A 244 2.25 -5.69 -28.94
C THR A 244 1.13 -6.02 -29.93
N TYR A 245 0.60 -7.24 -29.86
CA TYR A 245 -0.39 -7.75 -30.83
C TYR A 245 -1.53 -8.46 -30.09
N PRO A 246 -2.81 -8.15 -30.39
CA PRO A 246 -3.95 -8.84 -29.76
C PRO A 246 -4.00 -10.35 -30.02
N ASP A 247 -3.46 -10.77 -31.16
CA ASP A 247 -3.51 -12.14 -31.65
C ASP A 247 -2.11 -12.72 -31.86
N LEU A 248 -1.86 -13.91 -31.29
CA LEU A 248 -0.57 -14.58 -31.33
C LEU A 248 -0.23 -15.05 -32.75
N ASP A 249 -1.21 -15.57 -33.50
CA ASP A 249 -0.99 -16.11 -34.84
C ASP A 249 -0.55 -15.02 -35.82
N SER A 250 -1.12 -13.82 -35.70
CA SER A 250 -0.71 -12.63 -36.46
C SER A 250 0.75 -12.24 -36.19
N LEU A 251 1.17 -12.20 -34.91
CA LEU A 251 2.55 -11.90 -34.52
C LEU A 251 3.53 -12.97 -35.05
N VAL A 252 3.21 -14.24 -34.82
CA VAL A 252 4.01 -15.38 -35.30
C VAL A 252 4.12 -15.36 -36.82
N GLY A 253 3.02 -15.08 -37.53
CA GLY A 253 2.99 -14.96 -38.99
C GLY A 253 3.90 -13.85 -39.52
N ARG A 254 3.94 -12.69 -38.85
CA ARG A 254 4.82 -11.57 -39.21
C ARG A 254 6.30 -11.91 -38.99
N ILE A 255 6.62 -12.55 -37.86
CA ILE A 255 7.99 -12.99 -37.57
C ILE A 255 8.46 -14.06 -38.56
N ARG A 256 7.60 -15.04 -38.90
CA ARG A 256 7.90 -16.03 -39.96
C ARG A 256 8.24 -15.36 -41.29
N LYS A 257 7.44 -14.38 -41.70
CA LYS A 257 7.69 -13.60 -42.93
C LYS A 257 9.02 -12.85 -42.85
N ALA A 258 9.34 -12.22 -41.72
CA ALA A 258 10.60 -11.50 -41.53
C ALA A 258 11.83 -12.44 -41.55
N ILE A 259 11.73 -13.63 -40.94
CA ILE A 259 12.77 -14.67 -40.99
C ILE A 259 12.98 -15.15 -42.43
N ALA A 260 11.89 -15.47 -43.14
CA ALA A 260 11.95 -15.94 -44.53
C ALA A 260 12.55 -14.88 -45.48
N ALA A 261 12.20 -13.60 -45.26
CA ALA A 261 12.75 -12.47 -45.99
C ALA A 261 14.19 -12.09 -45.56
N ARG A 262 14.76 -12.77 -44.55
CA ARG A 262 16.09 -12.47 -43.98
C ARG A 262 16.24 -11.02 -43.52
N SER A 263 15.15 -10.41 -43.05
CA SER A 263 15.12 -9.00 -42.67
C SER A 263 15.31 -8.82 -41.17
N ALA A 264 16.56 -8.57 -40.77
CA ALA A 264 16.90 -8.24 -39.38
C ALA A 264 16.23 -6.95 -38.90
N SER A 265 16.01 -5.97 -39.78
CA SER A 265 15.32 -4.72 -39.43
C SER A 265 13.84 -4.96 -39.13
N GLU A 266 13.16 -5.81 -39.90
CA GLU A 266 11.77 -6.18 -39.62
C GLU A 266 11.66 -6.97 -38.32
N LEU A 267 12.56 -7.92 -38.06
CA LEU A 267 12.55 -8.66 -36.79
C LEU A 267 12.67 -7.74 -35.58
N ARG A 268 13.54 -6.71 -35.63
CA ARG A 268 13.69 -5.75 -34.54
C ARG A 268 12.41 -4.98 -34.22
N LYS A 269 11.51 -4.77 -35.20
CA LYS A 269 10.22 -4.08 -34.96
C LYS A 269 9.28 -4.90 -34.08
N TYR A 270 9.38 -6.22 -34.13
CA TYR A 270 8.50 -7.13 -33.39
C TYR A 270 9.05 -7.52 -32.02
N MET A 271 10.32 -7.26 -31.74
CA MET A 271 10.91 -7.48 -30.43
C MET A 271 10.22 -6.62 -29.38
N SER A 272 10.04 -7.17 -28.18
CA SER A 272 9.71 -6.36 -27.02
C SER A 272 10.72 -5.23 -26.86
N LYS A 273 10.22 -4.02 -26.63
CA LYS A 273 11.08 -2.86 -26.31
C LYS A 273 11.20 -2.66 -24.81
N ALA A 274 10.55 -3.52 -24.01
CA ALA A 274 10.55 -3.48 -22.56
C ALA A 274 11.09 -4.80 -21.99
N GLY A 275 12.42 -4.92 -21.92
CA GLY A 275 13.08 -6.07 -21.30
C GLY A 275 13.20 -7.31 -22.19
N PHE A 276 13.46 -7.13 -23.50
CA PHE A 276 13.75 -8.27 -24.37
C PHE A 276 14.97 -9.05 -23.89
N PHE A 277 14.81 -10.36 -23.70
CA PHE A 277 15.89 -11.22 -23.22
C PHE A 277 16.42 -12.17 -24.30
N ALA A 278 17.68 -12.57 -24.14
CA ALA A 278 18.29 -13.63 -24.92
C ALA A 278 19.22 -14.46 -24.00
N MET A 279 18.84 -15.70 -23.69
CA MET A 279 19.58 -16.54 -22.72
C MET A 279 19.50 -18.02 -23.06
N SER A 280 20.39 -18.84 -22.51
CA SER A 280 20.30 -20.30 -22.64
C SER A 280 19.27 -20.87 -21.64
N TRP A 281 18.68 -22.03 -21.96
CA TRP A 281 17.81 -22.75 -21.02
C TRP A 281 18.50 -23.10 -19.68
N TYR A 282 19.83 -23.24 -19.69
CA TYR A 282 20.64 -23.74 -18.57
C TYR A 282 21.07 -22.69 -17.52
N LYS A 283 20.58 -21.45 -17.58
CA LYS A 283 20.88 -20.46 -16.53
C LYS A 283 19.77 -20.46 -15.47
N GLU A 284 19.98 -21.18 -14.38
CA GLU A 284 19.34 -20.87 -13.10
C GLU A 284 19.93 -19.56 -12.58
N GLY A 285 19.09 -18.53 -12.46
CA GLY A 285 19.48 -17.22 -11.92
C GLY A 285 19.12 -16.06 -12.83
N GLY A 286 17.87 -15.61 -12.70
CA GLY A 286 17.45 -14.23 -12.93
C GLY A 286 17.33 -13.76 -14.38
N GLU A 287 16.25 -13.04 -14.66
CA GLU A 287 16.12 -12.13 -15.81
C GLU A 287 17.32 -11.14 -15.92
N GLU A 288 18.10 -10.99 -14.84
CA GLU A 288 19.13 -9.98 -14.63
C GLU A 288 20.44 -10.15 -15.42
N SER A 289 20.79 -11.34 -15.93
CA SER A 289 22.14 -11.50 -16.52
C SER A 289 22.26 -11.10 -18.00
N ASN A 290 21.16 -10.99 -18.77
CA ASN A 290 21.24 -10.76 -20.22
C ASN A 290 20.21 -9.75 -20.78
N SER A 291 19.34 -9.17 -19.96
CA SER A 291 18.34 -8.17 -20.40
C SER A 291 18.99 -6.79 -20.55
N ASN A 292 19.66 -6.56 -21.68
CA ASN A 292 20.08 -5.23 -22.22
C ASN A 292 21.08 -5.36 -23.37
N VAL A 293 21.42 -6.57 -23.82
CA VAL A 293 22.24 -6.71 -25.03
C VAL A 293 21.42 -6.24 -26.23
N LEU A 294 21.88 -5.20 -26.93
CA LEU A 294 21.38 -4.83 -28.24
C LEU A 294 21.47 -6.06 -29.16
N PHE A 295 20.36 -6.80 -29.26
CA PHE A 295 20.35 -8.07 -29.98
C PHE A 295 20.38 -7.80 -31.49
N ASN A 296 21.54 -8.03 -32.10
CA ASN A 296 21.73 -7.74 -33.52
C ASN A 296 21.51 -9.01 -34.37
N PHE A 297 20.27 -9.21 -34.85
CA PHE A 297 19.93 -10.34 -35.73
C PHE A 297 20.78 -10.44 -36.99
N SER A 298 21.30 -9.32 -37.52
CA SER A 298 22.10 -9.33 -38.74
C SER A 298 23.31 -10.27 -38.64
N ASN A 299 23.89 -10.42 -37.44
CA ASN A 299 25.05 -11.28 -37.20
C ASN A 299 24.71 -12.78 -37.30
N PHE A 300 23.47 -13.14 -37.00
CA PHE A 300 23.00 -14.53 -36.90
C PHE A 300 22.27 -14.99 -38.18
N MET A 301 22.05 -14.07 -39.12
CA MET A 301 21.39 -14.31 -40.40
C MET A 301 22.39 -14.27 -41.58
N THR A 302 23.62 -14.72 -41.35
CA THR A 302 24.70 -14.65 -42.36
C THR A 302 24.87 -15.95 -43.17
N ARG A 303 24.48 -17.11 -42.64
CA ARG A 303 24.60 -18.42 -43.29
C ARG A 303 23.23 -19.04 -43.52
N GLY A 304 23.09 -19.79 -44.62
CA GLY A 304 21.99 -20.71 -44.94
C GLY A 304 20.56 -20.19 -44.77
N PRO A 305 19.55 -21.00 -45.08
CA PRO A 305 18.18 -20.73 -44.66
C PRO A 305 18.02 -20.94 -43.14
N ILE A 306 17.19 -20.12 -42.49
CA ILE A 306 16.69 -20.39 -41.13
C ILE A 306 15.37 -21.13 -41.26
N TYR A 307 15.29 -22.27 -40.58
CA TYR A 307 14.10 -23.10 -40.55
C TYR A 307 13.25 -22.75 -39.33
N VAL A 308 11.94 -22.61 -39.54
CA VAL A 308 10.97 -22.30 -38.50
C VAL A 308 9.99 -23.46 -38.40
N ALA A 309 9.78 -24.01 -37.21
CA ALA A 309 8.86 -25.13 -37.00
C ALA A 309 7.43 -24.76 -37.46
N PRO A 310 6.65 -25.67 -38.05
CA PRO A 310 5.34 -25.35 -38.63
C PRO A 310 4.30 -24.98 -37.56
N ALA A 311 4.39 -25.58 -36.38
CA ALA A 311 3.52 -25.29 -35.24
C ALA A 311 4.31 -24.63 -34.09
N LEU A 312 3.59 -23.94 -33.22
CA LEU A 312 4.10 -23.59 -31.89
C LEU A 312 4.37 -24.87 -31.10
N ASP A 313 5.41 -24.83 -30.28
CA ASP A 313 5.66 -25.87 -29.30
C ASP A 313 4.52 -25.86 -28.27
N PRO A 314 3.98 -27.03 -27.85
CA PRO A 314 2.91 -27.07 -26.85
C PRO A 314 3.27 -26.23 -25.64
N SER A 315 2.42 -25.24 -25.34
CA SER A 315 2.67 -24.31 -24.24
C SER A 315 2.59 -25.04 -22.91
N PHE A 316 3.34 -24.55 -21.93
CA PHE A 316 3.20 -24.99 -20.54
C PHE A 316 2.03 -24.29 -19.84
N ASN A 317 1.57 -23.14 -20.36
CA ASN A 317 0.51 -22.32 -19.78
C ASN A 317 -0.21 -21.46 -20.85
N ASP A 318 -1.27 -20.75 -20.47
CA ASP A 318 -2.09 -19.91 -21.37
C ASP A 318 -1.54 -18.49 -21.62
N SER A 319 -0.37 -18.19 -21.03
CA SER A 319 0.26 -16.87 -21.07
C SER A 319 1.57 -16.85 -21.84
N GLU A 320 2.11 -18.00 -22.22
CA GLU A 320 3.39 -18.14 -22.91
C GLU A 320 3.28 -19.15 -24.06
N ALA A 321 4.00 -18.88 -25.15
CA ALA A 321 4.11 -19.78 -26.28
C ALA A 321 5.53 -19.76 -26.85
N PHE A 322 5.97 -20.88 -27.40
CA PHE A 322 7.33 -21.01 -27.92
C PHE A 322 7.32 -21.41 -29.39
N LEU A 323 8.19 -20.79 -30.17
CA LEU A 323 8.41 -21.16 -31.56
C LEU A 323 9.85 -21.64 -31.77
N ARG A 324 9.99 -22.94 -32.07
CA ARG A 324 11.30 -23.52 -32.38
C ARG A 324 11.78 -23.03 -33.76
N THR A 325 13.04 -22.61 -33.79
CA THR A 325 13.77 -22.20 -35.00
C THR A 325 15.16 -22.82 -35.02
N SER A 326 15.73 -23.04 -36.20
CA SER A 326 17.06 -23.62 -36.35
C SER A 326 17.80 -23.10 -37.58
N GLY A 327 19.12 -23.25 -37.63
CA GLY A 327 19.94 -22.80 -38.76
C GLY A 327 20.42 -21.37 -38.62
N TRP A 328 20.34 -20.79 -37.42
CA TRP A 328 20.97 -19.51 -37.09
C TRP A 328 22.50 -19.65 -37.11
N THR A 329 23.21 -18.64 -37.61
CA THR A 329 24.68 -18.60 -37.54
C THR A 329 25.11 -18.40 -36.09
N GLY A 330 25.89 -19.31 -35.50
CA GLY A 330 26.44 -19.14 -34.16
C GLY A 330 26.81 -20.47 -33.50
N LEU A 331 27.26 -20.42 -32.25
CA LEU A 331 27.61 -21.63 -31.47
C LEU A 331 26.38 -22.50 -31.18
N ILE A 332 25.23 -21.87 -30.96
CA ILE A 332 23.97 -22.56 -30.69
C ILE A 332 22.99 -22.21 -31.82
N PRO A 333 22.80 -23.10 -32.81
CA PRO A 333 22.02 -22.81 -34.01
C PRO A 333 20.51 -23.00 -33.83
N VAL A 334 20.06 -23.56 -32.70
CA VAL A 334 18.65 -23.83 -32.37
C VAL A 334 18.18 -22.84 -31.31
N TRP A 335 17.13 -22.09 -31.63
CA TRP A 335 16.56 -21.06 -30.76
C TRP A 335 15.06 -21.26 -30.60
N TYR A 336 14.53 -20.95 -29.43
CA TYR A 336 13.09 -20.88 -29.16
C TYR A 336 12.71 -19.42 -28.96
N LEU A 337 11.85 -18.91 -29.84
CA LEU A 337 11.29 -17.57 -29.68
C LEU A 337 10.19 -17.64 -28.62
N CYS A 338 10.33 -16.85 -27.54
CA CYS A 338 9.39 -16.81 -26.43
C CYS A 338 8.38 -15.68 -26.64
N PHE A 339 7.11 -16.05 -26.73
CA PHE A 339 5.98 -15.13 -26.77
C PHE A 339 5.29 -15.15 -25.42
N ARG A 340 4.90 -13.98 -24.91
CA ARG A 340 4.12 -13.91 -23.67
C ARG A 340 3.03 -12.86 -23.76
N LYS A 341 1.99 -13.03 -22.94
CA LYS A 341 0.98 -11.99 -22.72
C LYS A 341 1.56 -10.84 -21.89
N VAL A 342 1.33 -9.63 -22.34
CA VAL A 342 1.67 -8.38 -21.65
C VAL A 342 0.78 -8.25 -20.43
N ASN A 343 1.38 -8.23 -19.24
CA ASN A 343 0.68 -7.95 -17.99
C ASN A 343 0.85 -6.48 -17.61
N PHE A 344 0.01 -5.60 -18.17
CA PHE A 344 0.03 -4.17 -17.84
C PHE A 344 -1.38 -3.61 -17.64
N PRO A 345 -2.02 -3.88 -16.48
CA PRO A 345 -3.43 -3.53 -16.27
C PRO A 345 -3.74 -2.03 -16.34
N ALA A 346 -2.70 -1.18 -16.27
CA ALA A 346 -2.79 0.26 -16.45
C ALA A 346 -3.30 0.69 -17.85
N ASP A 347 -3.11 -0.14 -18.87
CA ASP A 347 -3.66 0.09 -20.20
C ASP A 347 -4.39 -1.17 -20.71
N PRO A 348 -5.73 -1.23 -20.60
CA PRO A 348 -6.53 -2.37 -21.03
C PRO A 348 -6.40 -2.72 -22.52
N ASN A 349 -5.97 -1.79 -23.38
CA ASN A 349 -5.83 -2.06 -24.81
C ASN A 349 -4.57 -2.88 -25.14
N VAL A 350 -3.58 -2.84 -24.24
CA VAL A 350 -2.35 -3.64 -24.38
C VAL A 350 -2.26 -4.78 -23.37
N HIS A 351 -2.99 -4.68 -22.25
CA HIS A 351 -3.09 -5.77 -21.30
C HIS A 351 -3.66 -7.03 -21.99
N GLY A 352 -2.94 -8.14 -21.88
CA GLY A 352 -3.30 -9.41 -22.50
C GLY A 352 -2.89 -9.56 -23.96
N ASN A 353 -2.38 -8.50 -24.62
CA ASN A 353 -1.77 -8.62 -25.94
C ASN A 353 -0.51 -9.49 -25.86
N TRP A 354 -0.14 -10.12 -26.96
CA TRP A 354 1.09 -10.88 -27.12
C TRP A 354 2.26 -9.98 -27.52
N GLU A 355 3.41 -10.25 -26.92
CA GLU A 355 4.70 -9.70 -27.35
C GLU A 355 5.70 -10.83 -27.60
N TRP A 356 6.68 -10.57 -28.46
CA TRP A 356 7.89 -11.40 -28.53
C TRP A 356 8.85 -10.93 -27.45
N ALA A 357 8.82 -11.61 -26.30
CA ALA A 357 9.55 -11.23 -25.10
C ALA A 357 11.02 -11.60 -25.12
N GLY A 358 11.41 -12.63 -25.88
CA GLY A 358 12.81 -13.01 -25.91
C GLY A 358 13.14 -14.28 -26.67
N ILE A 359 14.35 -14.75 -26.45
CA ILE A 359 14.93 -15.93 -27.10
C ILE A 359 15.57 -16.84 -26.05
N TYR A 360 15.22 -18.12 -26.09
CA TYR A 360 15.98 -19.17 -25.44
C TYR A 360 16.89 -19.89 -26.43
N PHE A 361 18.17 -20.00 -26.09
CA PHE A 361 19.18 -20.72 -26.87
C PHE A 361 19.26 -22.19 -26.44
N GLY A 362 19.31 -23.07 -27.44
CA GLY A 362 19.50 -24.50 -27.27
C GLY A 362 18.19 -25.28 -27.41
N GLU A 363 18.30 -26.60 -27.36
CA GLU A 363 17.12 -27.46 -27.30
C GLU A 363 16.43 -27.30 -25.95
N LYS A 364 15.09 -27.27 -25.99
CA LYS A 364 14.25 -27.29 -24.80
C LYS A 364 14.36 -28.68 -24.15
N MET A 365 14.53 -28.71 -22.82
CA MET A 365 14.57 -29.96 -22.06
C MET A 365 13.17 -30.59 -22.07
N ARG A 366 13.11 -31.91 -22.24
CA ARG A 366 11.87 -32.69 -22.14
C ARG A 366 11.49 -32.97 -20.70
#